data_AF-A0A4R5CUJ0-F1
#
_entry.id   AF-A0A4R5CUJ0-F1
#
_cell.length_a   1.000
_cell.length_b   1.000
_cell.length_c   1.000
_cell.angle_alpha   90.00
_cell.angle_beta   90.00
_cell.angle_gamma   90.00
#
_symmetry.space_group_name_H-M   'P 1'
#
loop_
_entity.id
_entity.type
_entity.pdbx_description
1 polymer ?
#
loop_
_entity_poly.entity_id
_entity_poly.type
_entity_poly.pdbx_seq_one_letter_code
_entity_poly.pdbx_strand_id
1 'polypeptide(L)'
;MTKAEIVALCDSLGILYYKVNDDGIVDADENVDLRNKNLTEIPVQFGCVKGDFDISGNNLTTLIRSPHRVDGDFNCAHNDLRSLVSGPSIVGESYNCAFNLLTNLEGSPKRIGRDFACFLNDLTSLNGGPQEVVGDFYVYDSLIKCLTGSPRIVGGSFRVSGNNMLEDLRGCPSEIGGDLHFDHSLKSTYTGDKDCRVSGNVIINTQQQIIPRRLPEALMNHQVHLKYILKYQQYFEIWNEDLTLNEENFAIIVEECEDGLM
;
A
#
# COMPACT_ATOMS: atom_id res chain seq x y z
N MET A 1 -23.85 16.68 21.20
CA MET A 1 -24.97 15.76 21.48
C MET A 1 -24.92 15.39 22.95
N THR A 2 -26.06 15.17 23.58
CA THR A 2 -26.15 14.58 24.92
C THR A 2 -25.80 13.09 24.87
N LYS A 3 -25.46 12.50 26.01
CA LYS A 3 -25.19 11.06 26.12
C LYS A 3 -26.38 10.21 25.63
N ALA A 4 -27.61 10.64 25.92
CA ALA A 4 -28.82 9.95 25.46
C ALA A 4 -29.00 10.03 23.94
N GLU A 5 -28.69 11.16 23.32
CA GLU A 5 -28.70 11.32 21.85
C GLU A 5 -27.64 10.44 21.18
N ILE A 6 -26.43 10.35 21.76
CA ILE A 6 -25.36 9.47 21.27
C ILE A 6 -25.82 8.00 21.32
N VAL A 7 -26.41 7.57 22.44
CA VAL A 7 -26.93 6.21 22.61
C VAL A 7 -27.99 5.90 21.56
N ALA A 8 -29.01 6.76 21.43
CA ALA A 8 -30.08 6.54 20.45
C ALA A 8 -29.56 6.48 19.01
N LEU A 9 -28.55 7.31 18.68
CA LEU A 9 -27.91 7.27 17.37
C LEU A 9 -27.13 5.96 17.14
N CYS A 10 -26.32 5.53 18.11
CA CYS A 10 -25.58 4.28 18.04
C CYS A 10 -26.52 3.08 17.87
N ASP A 11 -27.60 3.02 18.64
CA ASP A 11 -28.63 1.98 18.55
C ASP A 11 -29.28 1.96 17.15
N SER A 12 -29.65 3.13 16.62
CA SER A 12 -30.24 3.23 15.27
C SER A 12 -29.28 2.84 14.14
N LEU A 13 -27.97 2.98 14.36
CA LEU A 13 -26.93 2.59 13.42
C LEU A 13 -26.60 1.09 13.51
N GLY A 14 -27.08 0.40 14.56
CA GLY A 14 -26.84 -1.00 14.83
C GLY A 14 -25.48 -1.27 15.48
N ILE A 15 -24.90 -0.27 16.16
CA ILE A 15 -23.64 -0.44 16.89
C ILE A 15 -23.93 -1.20 18.18
N LEU A 16 -23.23 -2.32 18.39
CA LEU A 16 -23.40 -3.18 19.55
C LEU A 16 -22.18 -3.06 20.47
N TYR A 17 -22.36 -3.43 21.75
CA TYR A 17 -21.30 -3.56 22.75
C TYR A 17 -20.36 -2.34 22.82
N TYR A 18 -20.94 -1.17 23.04
CA TYR A 18 -20.21 0.09 23.15
C TYR A 18 -20.45 0.77 24.50
N LYS A 19 -19.55 1.69 24.84
CA LYS A 19 -19.64 2.58 25.99
C LYS A 19 -19.55 4.02 25.52
N VAL A 20 -20.49 4.85 25.96
CA VAL A 20 -20.38 6.31 25.84
C VAL A 20 -19.73 6.87 27.10
N ASN A 21 -18.54 7.44 26.93
CA ASN A 21 -17.77 8.09 28.00
C ASN A 21 -18.39 9.44 28.40
N ASP A 22 -17.90 10.03 29.49
CA ASP A 22 -18.43 11.29 30.03
C ASP A 22 -18.13 12.51 29.13
N ASP A 23 -17.12 12.40 28.28
CA ASP A 23 -16.77 13.35 27.22
C ASP A 23 -17.58 13.15 25.93
N GLY A 24 -18.47 12.16 25.88
CA GLY A 24 -19.28 11.83 24.71
C GLY A 24 -18.56 10.99 23.65
N ILE A 25 -17.34 10.52 23.92
CA ILE A 25 -16.61 9.60 23.03
C ILE A 25 -17.18 8.18 23.18
N VAL A 26 -17.30 7.49 22.05
CA VAL A 26 -17.78 6.11 21.96
C VAL A 26 -16.61 5.16 21.83
N ASP A 27 -16.44 4.28 22.81
CA ASP A 27 -15.54 3.13 22.71
C ASP A 27 -16.36 1.87 22.41
N ALA A 28 -15.92 1.06 21.45
CA ALA A 28 -16.58 -0.18 21.06
C ALA A 28 -15.73 -1.40 21.45
N ASP A 29 -16.36 -2.37 22.11
CA ASP A 29 -15.72 -3.63 22.52
C ASP A 29 -15.74 -4.69 21.40
N GLU A 30 -16.50 -4.45 20.33
CA GLU A 30 -16.61 -5.32 19.14
C GLU A 30 -16.49 -4.50 17.84
N ASN A 31 -16.87 -5.11 16.72
CA ASN A 31 -16.85 -4.51 15.39
C ASN A 31 -17.87 -3.37 15.27
N VAL A 32 -17.48 -2.31 14.57
CA VAL A 32 -18.36 -1.20 14.17
C VAL A 32 -18.54 -1.24 12.66
N ASP A 33 -19.77 -1.53 12.23
CA ASP A 33 -20.13 -1.62 10.81
C ASP A 33 -21.03 -0.43 10.40
N LEU A 34 -20.43 0.51 9.68
CA LEU A 34 -21.06 1.70 9.13
C LEU A 34 -21.00 1.73 7.59
N ARG A 35 -20.80 0.58 6.95
CA ARG A 35 -20.63 0.51 5.50
C ARG A 35 -21.93 0.84 4.75
N ASN A 36 -21.83 1.48 3.58
CA ASN A 36 -22.95 1.69 2.65
C ASN A 36 -24.17 2.41 3.27
N LYS A 37 -23.95 3.38 4.15
CA LYS A 37 -25.02 4.13 4.84
C LYS A 37 -25.24 5.53 4.26
N ASN A 38 -24.61 5.86 3.13
CA ASN A 38 -24.62 7.19 2.51
C ASN A 38 -24.15 8.31 3.45
N LEU A 39 -23.23 7.99 4.36
CA LEU A 39 -22.73 8.95 5.35
C LEU A 39 -21.85 10.00 4.68
N THR A 40 -22.00 11.25 5.11
CA THR A 40 -21.09 12.36 4.74
C THR A 40 -20.12 12.72 5.87
N GLU A 41 -20.41 12.25 7.08
CA GLU A 41 -19.54 12.33 8.27
C GLU A 41 -19.72 11.11 9.15
N ILE A 42 -18.71 10.79 9.96
CA ILE A 42 -18.84 9.73 10.99
C ILE A 42 -19.81 10.25 12.08
N PRO A 43 -20.89 9.52 12.43
CA PRO A 43 -22.03 10.12 13.15
C PRO A 43 -21.74 10.48 14.61
N VAL A 44 -20.77 9.82 15.23
CA VAL A 44 -20.35 10.01 16.63
C VAL A 44 -18.83 9.98 16.72
N GLN A 45 -18.25 10.66 17.71
CA GLN A 45 -16.81 10.59 17.98
C GLN A 45 -16.45 9.23 18.56
N PHE A 46 -15.63 8.46 17.84
CA PHE A 46 -15.08 7.21 18.36
C PHE A 46 -13.73 7.43 19.05
N GLY A 47 -13.48 6.63 20.08
CA GLY A 47 -12.21 6.57 20.80
C GLY A 47 -11.40 5.36 20.34
N CYS A 48 -11.66 4.22 20.97
CA CYS A 48 -11.07 2.92 20.68
C CYS A 48 -12.12 1.93 20.16
N VAL A 49 -11.71 1.08 19.22
CA VAL A 49 -12.53 -0.02 18.71
C VAL A 49 -11.71 -1.31 18.82
N LYS A 50 -12.18 -2.27 19.62
CA LYS A 50 -11.48 -3.55 19.83
C LYS A 50 -11.64 -4.53 18.67
N GLY A 51 -12.70 -4.37 17.89
CA GLY A 51 -12.93 -5.14 16.67
C GLY A 51 -12.48 -4.37 15.42
N ASP A 52 -13.13 -4.69 14.32
CA ASP A 52 -12.99 -4.01 13.04
C ASP A 52 -13.79 -2.70 13.02
N PHE A 53 -13.32 -1.72 12.27
CA PHE A 53 -14.04 -0.47 12.02
C PHE A 53 -14.22 -0.27 10.51
N ASP A 54 -15.42 -0.54 10.01
CA ASP A 54 -15.77 -0.47 8.59
C ASP A 54 -16.68 0.72 8.30
N ILE A 55 -16.15 1.73 7.61
CA ILE A 55 -16.86 2.92 7.12
C ILE A 55 -16.86 2.97 5.58
N SER A 56 -16.64 1.83 4.92
CA SER A 56 -16.51 1.77 3.46
C SER A 56 -17.82 2.04 2.71
N GLY A 57 -17.71 2.50 1.47
CA GLY A 57 -18.88 2.73 0.60
C GLY A 57 -19.77 3.88 1.07
N ASN A 58 -19.17 4.97 1.53
CA ASN A 58 -19.89 6.17 1.96
C ASN A 58 -19.41 7.38 1.13
N ASN A 59 -19.84 8.59 1.50
CA ASN A 59 -19.47 9.85 0.84
C ASN A 59 -18.60 10.70 1.80
N LEU A 60 -17.71 10.06 2.56
CA LEU A 60 -16.86 10.74 3.54
C LEU A 60 -15.75 11.49 2.83
N THR A 61 -15.53 12.75 3.23
CA THR A 61 -14.42 13.59 2.74
C THR A 61 -13.31 13.75 3.77
N THR A 62 -13.56 13.38 5.03
CA THR A 62 -12.59 13.38 6.14
C THR A 62 -12.82 12.18 7.05
N LEU A 63 -11.81 11.83 7.84
CA LEU A 63 -11.91 10.85 8.92
C LEU A 63 -12.13 11.52 10.30
N ILE A 64 -12.66 12.75 10.32
CA ILE A 64 -13.04 13.39 11.58
C ILE A 64 -14.04 12.47 12.30
N ARG A 65 -13.86 12.32 13.62
CA ARG A 65 -14.60 11.39 14.50
C ARG A 65 -14.29 9.90 14.35
N SER A 66 -13.33 9.53 13.49
CA SER A 66 -12.78 8.17 13.43
C SER A 66 -12.07 7.83 14.75
N PRO A 67 -12.02 6.54 15.15
CA PRO A 67 -11.22 6.12 16.31
C PRO A 67 -9.74 6.43 16.09
N HIS A 68 -9.01 6.67 17.19
CA HIS A 68 -7.55 6.81 17.13
C HIS A 68 -6.82 5.45 17.14
N ARG A 69 -7.52 4.38 17.60
CA ARG A 69 -7.04 3.00 17.68
C ARG A 69 -8.13 2.00 17.26
N VAL A 70 -7.76 1.07 16.39
CA VAL A 70 -8.56 -0.08 15.96
C VAL A 70 -7.72 -1.35 16.16
N ASP A 71 -8.21 -2.32 16.92
CA ASP A 71 -7.43 -3.56 17.18
C ASP A 71 -7.60 -4.60 16.07
N GLY A 72 -8.70 -4.54 15.31
CA GLY A 72 -8.92 -5.32 14.09
C GLY A 72 -8.52 -4.57 12.81
N ASP A 73 -9.32 -4.77 11.77
CA ASP A 73 -9.16 -4.11 10.46
C ASP A 73 -9.79 -2.71 10.46
N PHE A 74 -9.12 -1.75 9.80
CA PHE A 74 -9.71 -0.44 9.49
C PHE A 74 -10.01 -0.34 7.99
N ASN A 75 -11.28 -0.17 7.65
CA ASN A 75 -11.72 -0.07 6.25
C ASN A 75 -12.44 1.26 5.99
N CYS A 76 -11.79 2.14 5.22
CA CYS A 76 -12.35 3.39 4.72
C CYS A 76 -12.39 3.47 3.19
N ALA A 77 -12.37 2.31 2.52
CA ALA A 77 -12.40 2.25 1.06
C ALA A 77 -13.70 2.80 0.48
N HIS A 78 -13.69 3.20 -0.81
CA HIS A 78 -14.86 3.73 -1.52
C HIS A 78 -15.50 4.92 -0.79
N ASN A 79 -14.73 5.99 -0.67
CA ASN A 79 -15.16 7.30 -0.15
C ASN A 79 -14.53 8.41 -1.01
N ASP A 80 -14.72 9.67 -0.62
CA ASP A 80 -14.15 10.85 -1.29
C ASP A 80 -12.97 11.45 -0.49
N LEU A 81 -12.21 10.62 0.22
CA LEU A 81 -11.13 11.09 1.10
C LEU A 81 -9.95 11.63 0.28
N ARG A 82 -9.42 12.79 0.70
CA ARG A 82 -8.20 13.38 0.14
C ARG A 82 -6.97 13.25 1.04
N SER A 83 -7.17 12.83 2.29
CA SER A 83 -6.14 12.61 3.30
C SER A 83 -6.63 11.57 4.30
N LEU A 84 -5.70 10.87 4.95
CA LEU A 84 -5.98 9.95 6.06
C LEU A 84 -5.85 10.63 7.43
N VAL A 85 -5.61 11.94 7.46
CA VAL A 85 -5.56 12.72 8.71
C VAL A 85 -6.88 12.56 9.49
N SER A 86 -6.75 12.45 10.80
CA SER A 86 -7.82 12.11 11.76
C SER A 86 -8.26 10.64 11.74
N GLY A 87 -7.71 9.80 10.86
CA GLY A 87 -7.86 8.35 10.92
C GLY A 87 -7.07 7.72 12.08
N PRO A 88 -7.21 6.40 12.28
CA PRO A 88 -6.50 5.70 13.34
C PRO A 88 -5.00 5.69 13.09
N SER A 89 -4.25 6.02 14.14
CA SER A 89 -2.78 5.95 14.13
C SER A 89 -2.26 4.57 14.48
N ILE A 90 -3.12 3.72 15.07
CA ILE A 90 -2.84 2.34 15.47
C ILE A 90 -3.94 1.47 14.87
N VAL A 91 -3.54 0.54 14.00
CA VAL A 91 -4.42 -0.50 13.45
C VAL A 91 -3.73 -1.84 13.65
N GLY A 92 -4.42 -2.78 14.31
CA GLY A 92 -3.84 -4.05 14.72
C GLY A 92 -3.63 -5.02 13.57
N GLU A 93 -4.52 -4.99 12.58
CA GLU A 93 -4.51 -5.92 11.45
C GLU A 93 -4.30 -5.18 10.12
N SER A 94 -5.31 -5.09 9.25
CA SER A 94 -5.21 -4.53 7.90
C SER A 94 -5.77 -3.10 7.83
N TYR A 95 -5.25 -2.31 6.90
CA TYR A 95 -5.73 -0.95 6.62
C TYR A 95 -6.09 -0.82 5.15
N ASN A 96 -7.37 -0.56 4.87
CA ASN A 96 -7.88 -0.40 3.51
C ASN A 96 -8.42 1.02 3.28
N CYS A 97 -7.72 1.78 2.44
CA CYS A 97 -8.13 3.10 1.94
C CYS A 97 -8.20 3.18 0.41
N ALA A 98 -8.38 2.03 -0.26
CA ALA A 98 -8.52 1.98 -1.70
C ALA A 98 -9.76 2.76 -2.19
N PHE A 99 -9.77 3.14 -3.47
CA PHE A 99 -10.88 3.87 -4.09
C PHE A 99 -11.25 5.15 -3.33
N ASN A 100 -10.28 6.07 -3.26
CA ASN A 100 -10.45 7.41 -2.71
C ASN A 100 -9.76 8.42 -3.64
N LEU A 101 -9.61 9.67 -3.19
CA LEU A 101 -8.97 10.77 -3.92
C LEU A 101 -7.65 11.19 -3.23
N LEU A 102 -6.95 10.22 -2.61
CA LEU A 102 -5.73 10.48 -1.85
C LEU A 102 -4.59 10.87 -2.77
N THR A 103 -3.88 11.95 -2.45
CA THR A 103 -2.68 12.39 -3.19
C THR A 103 -1.37 12.02 -2.48
N ASN A 104 -1.45 11.68 -1.19
CA ASN A 104 -0.40 11.12 -0.36
C ASN A 104 -1.03 10.21 0.72
N LEU A 105 -0.20 9.57 1.54
CA LEU A 105 -0.63 8.67 2.62
C LEU A 105 -0.43 9.29 4.01
N GLU A 106 -0.33 10.62 4.13
CA GLU A 106 -0.22 11.30 5.43
C GLU A 106 -1.43 10.99 6.31
N GLY A 107 -1.15 10.67 7.57
CA GLY A 107 -2.15 10.19 8.53
C GLY A 107 -2.25 8.67 8.62
N SER A 108 -1.62 7.92 7.70
CA SER A 108 -1.57 6.45 7.81
C SER A 108 -0.76 5.98 9.04
N PRO A 109 -1.09 4.80 9.60
CA PRO A 109 -0.28 4.16 10.63
C PRO A 109 1.15 3.90 10.16
N LYS A 110 2.12 3.94 11.09
CA LYS A 110 3.52 3.65 10.77
C LYS A 110 3.83 2.17 10.59
N ARG A 111 3.02 1.29 11.18
CA ARG A 111 3.16 -0.16 11.11
C ARG A 111 1.80 -0.80 10.92
N ILE A 112 1.73 -1.81 10.07
CA ILE A 112 0.50 -2.55 9.74
C ILE A 112 0.75 -4.04 10.01
N GLY A 113 -0.15 -4.66 10.79
CA GLY A 113 -0.01 -6.05 11.24
C GLY A 113 -0.30 -7.08 10.15
N ARG A 114 -1.09 -6.71 9.14
CA ARG A 114 -1.38 -7.50 7.94
C ARG A 114 -1.22 -6.64 6.69
N ASP A 115 -2.31 -6.44 5.95
CA ASP A 115 -2.27 -5.87 4.61
C ASP A 115 -2.52 -4.36 4.63
N PHE A 116 -1.86 -3.65 3.71
CA PHE A 116 -2.17 -2.24 3.45
C PHE A 116 -2.63 -2.07 2.01
N ALA A 117 -3.84 -1.56 1.81
CA ALA A 117 -4.44 -1.36 0.49
C ALA A 117 -4.75 0.11 0.24
N CYS A 118 -4.08 0.70 -0.76
CA CYS A 118 -4.29 2.09 -1.18
C CYS A 118 -4.38 2.26 -2.70
N PHE A 119 -4.68 1.19 -3.43
CA PHE A 119 -4.87 1.18 -4.88
C PHE A 119 -6.06 2.05 -5.31
N LEU A 120 -6.08 2.45 -6.59
CA LEU A 120 -7.12 3.33 -7.15
C LEU A 120 -7.28 4.64 -6.36
N ASN A 121 -6.18 5.37 -6.24
CA ASN A 121 -6.09 6.73 -5.68
C ASN A 121 -5.28 7.64 -6.61
N ASP A 122 -5.28 8.94 -6.35
CA ASP A 122 -4.50 9.96 -7.08
C ASP A 122 -3.03 10.07 -6.58
N LEU A 123 -2.48 8.98 -6.04
CA LEU A 123 -1.14 8.95 -5.45
C LEU A 123 -0.07 9.11 -6.53
N THR A 124 0.87 10.05 -6.33
CA THR A 124 2.04 10.23 -7.22
C THR A 124 3.33 9.63 -6.65
N SER A 125 3.34 9.37 -5.34
CA SER A 125 4.38 8.69 -4.56
C SER A 125 3.73 8.05 -3.34
N LEU A 126 4.51 7.35 -2.53
CA LEU A 126 4.04 6.66 -1.32
C LEU A 126 4.34 7.44 -0.03
N ASN A 127 4.71 8.72 -0.16
CA ASN A 127 5.05 9.58 0.97
C ASN A 127 3.91 9.65 2.01
N GLY A 128 4.31 9.64 3.28
CA GLY A 128 3.38 9.63 4.41
C GLY A 128 2.92 8.23 4.83
N GLY A 129 3.18 7.20 4.01
CA GLY A 129 2.76 5.81 4.17
C GLY A 129 3.36 5.06 5.37
N PRO A 130 2.98 3.78 5.53
CA PRO A 130 3.57 2.90 6.54
C PRO A 130 5.05 2.64 6.26
N GLN A 131 5.83 2.47 7.33
CA GLN A 131 7.25 2.14 7.25
C GLN A 131 7.50 0.62 7.21
N GLU A 132 6.55 -0.16 7.73
CA GLU A 132 6.56 -1.62 7.78
C GLU A 132 5.14 -2.14 7.56
N VAL A 133 5.01 -3.09 6.63
CA VAL A 133 3.77 -3.83 6.37
C VAL A 133 4.11 -5.31 6.49
N VAL A 134 3.48 -6.02 7.43
CA VAL A 134 3.78 -7.44 7.68
C VAL A 134 3.18 -8.33 6.59
N GLY A 135 2.01 -7.98 6.06
CA GLY A 135 1.36 -8.68 4.97
C GLY A 135 1.65 -8.05 3.61
N ASP A 136 0.65 -8.06 2.74
CA ASP A 136 0.73 -7.55 1.38
C ASP A 136 0.56 -6.02 1.33
N PHE A 137 1.26 -5.37 0.40
CA PHE A 137 1.09 -3.95 0.11
C PHE A 137 0.59 -3.74 -1.32
N TYR A 138 -0.64 -3.20 -1.43
CA TYR A 138 -1.35 -3.00 -2.69
C TYR A 138 -1.43 -1.51 -3.07
N VAL A 139 -0.77 -1.12 -4.15
CA VAL A 139 -0.82 0.24 -4.73
C VAL A 139 -0.97 0.19 -6.26
N TYR A 140 -1.76 -0.75 -6.76
CA TYR A 140 -2.00 -0.83 -8.19
C TYR A 140 -2.95 0.26 -8.71
N ASP A 141 -2.97 0.45 -10.03
CA ASP A 141 -3.88 1.37 -10.75
C ASP A 141 -4.00 2.76 -10.11
N SER A 142 -2.86 3.40 -9.83
CA SER A 142 -2.78 4.78 -9.31
C SER A 142 -1.95 5.66 -10.27
N LEU A 143 -1.48 6.83 -9.81
CA LEU A 143 -0.68 7.76 -10.61
C LEU A 143 0.80 7.77 -10.20
N ILE A 144 1.30 6.65 -9.67
CA ILE A 144 2.63 6.57 -9.07
C ILE A 144 3.70 6.84 -10.13
N LYS A 145 4.60 7.78 -9.84
CA LYS A 145 5.76 8.13 -10.68
C LYS A 145 7.07 7.56 -10.13
N CYS A 146 7.13 7.34 -8.82
CA CYS A 146 8.25 6.72 -8.13
C CYS A 146 7.77 6.04 -6.84
N LEU A 147 8.51 5.04 -6.39
CA LEU A 147 8.19 4.28 -5.18
C LEU A 147 8.72 4.95 -3.90
N THR A 148 9.19 6.19 -3.98
CA THR A 148 9.62 6.97 -2.80
C THR A 148 8.50 7.03 -1.76
N GLY A 149 8.85 6.70 -0.52
CA GLY A 149 7.89 6.59 0.59
C GLY A 149 7.32 5.19 0.80
N SER A 150 7.69 4.20 -0.03
CA SER A 150 7.39 2.79 0.23
C SER A 150 7.88 2.36 1.61
N PRO A 151 7.25 1.35 2.25
CA PRO A 151 7.77 0.73 3.44
C PRO A 151 9.15 0.15 3.16
N ARG A 152 9.99 0.11 4.18
CA ARG A 152 11.31 -0.53 4.08
C ARG A 152 11.17 -2.04 3.89
N ILE A 153 10.14 -2.63 4.51
CA ILE A 153 9.88 -4.07 4.56
C ILE A 153 8.40 -4.30 4.23
N VAL A 154 8.15 -5.19 3.28
CA VAL A 154 6.84 -5.80 3.00
C VAL A 154 6.98 -7.30 3.27
N GLY A 155 6.33 -7.82 4.31
CA GLY A 155 6.46 -9.25 4.65
C GLY A 155 5.72 -10.17 3.68
N GLY A 156 4.69 -9.65 3.00
CA GLY A 156 3.98 -10.31 1.91
C GLY A 156 4.42 -9.81 0.53
N SER A 157 3.46 -9.78 -0.39
CA SER A 157 3.64 -9.35 -1.78
C SER A 157 3.55 -7.83 -1.90
N PHE A 158 4.37 -7.25 -2.78
CA PHE A 158 4.28 -5.84 -3.15
C PHE A 158 3.74 -5.69 -4.56
N ARG A 159 2.56 -5.07 -4.70
CA ARG A 159 1.82 -4.99 -5.97
C ARG A 159 1.69 -3.54 -6.45
N VAL A 160 2.46 -3.19 -7.49
CA VAL A 160 2.56 -1.83 -8.06
C VAL A 160 2.15 -1.75 -9.54
N SER A 161 1.59 -2.82 -10.11
CA SER A 161 1.05 -2.84 -11.49
C SER A 161 -0.03 -1.78 -11.74
N GLY A 162 -0.31 -1.42 -12.99
CA GLY A 162 -1.28 -0.40 -13.37
C GLY A 162 -0.79 1.05 -13.26
N ASN A 163 0.43 1.29 -12.77
CA ASN A 163 0.99 2.63 -12.61
C ASN A 163 1.80 3.04 -13.84
N ASN A 164 1.12 3.49 -14.90
CA ASN A 164 1.73 3.74 -16.21
C ASN A 164 2.73 4.92 -16.26
N MET A 165 2.82 5.70 -15.17
CA MET A 165 3.79 6.79 -15.03
C MET A 165 5.09 6.36 -14.34
N LEU A 166 5.13 5.16 -13.76
CA LEU A 166 6.31 4.62 -13.09
C LEU A 166 7.37 4.26 -14.14
N GLU A 167 8.57 4.82 -14.00
CA GLU A 167 9.65 4.59 -14.98
C GLU A 167 10.62 3.50 -14.55
N ASP A 168 10.80 3.31 -13.25
CA ASP A 168 11.76 2.39 -12.64
C ASP A 168 11.31 2.02 -11.23
N LEU A 169 12.11 1.23 -10.51
CA LEU A 169 11.80 0.75 -9.17
C LEU A 169 12.49 1.56 -8.07
N ARG A 170 12.90 2.82 -8.33
CA ARG A 170 13.53 3.64 -7.30
C ARG A 170 12.60 3.85 -6.11
N GLY A 171 13.11 3.52 -4.93
CA GLY A 171 12.35 3.56 -3.68
C GLY A 171 11.60 2.26 -3.36
N CYS A 172 11.81 1.17 -4.12
CA CYS A 172 11.30 -0.15 -3.79
C CYS A 172 11.73 -0.58 -2.36
N PRO A 173 10.91 -1.36 -1.62
CA PRO A 173 11.32 -1.95 -0.36
C PRO A 173 12.65 -2.69 -0.46
N SER A 174 13.45 -2.66 0.61
CA SER A 174 14.68 -3.45 0.68
C SER A 174 14.41 -4.95 0.82
N GLU A 175 13.23 -5.31 1.33
CA GLU A 175 12.79 -6.68 1.53
C GLU A 175 11.31 -6.84 1.20
N ILE A 176 11.01 -7.85 0.39
CA ILE A 176 9.67 -8.31 -0.01
C ILE A 176 9.62 -9.81 0.27
N GLY A 177 8.81 -10.24 1.24
CA GLY A 177 8.71 -11.64 1.65
C GLY A 177 7.85 -12.51 0.70
N GLY A 178 6.98 -11.89 -0.09
CA GLY A 178 6.17 -12.53 -1.13
C GLY A 178 6.63 -12.16 -2.54
N ASP A 179 5.66 -11.99 -3.44
CA ASP A 179 5.90 -11.66 -4.84
C ASP A 179 6.03 -10.15 -5.06
N LEU A 180 6.85 -9.74 -6.02
CA LEU A 180 6.89 -8.37 -6.53
C LEU A 180 6.17 -8.31 -7.88
N HIS A 181 5.12 -7.49 -7.99
CA HIS A 181 4.37 -7.30 -9.23
C HIS A 181 4.54 -5.89 -9.78
N PHE A 182 5.00 -5.76 -11.02
CA PHE A 182 5.04 -4.50 -11.77
C PHE A 182 4.75 -4.74 -13.25
N ASP A 183 4.58 -3.69 -14.04
CA ASP A 183 4.26 -3.82 -15.46
C ASP A 183 5.51 -3.81 -16.33
N HIS A 184 5.43 -4.44 -17.50
CA HIS A 184 6.51 -4.43 -18.50
C HIS A 184 6.83 -3.04 -19.08
N SER A 185 6.05 -2.03 -18.71
CA SER A 185 6.10 -0.63 -19.16
C SER A 185 7.28 0.17 -18.60
N LEU A 186 7.91 -0.35 -17.53
CA LEU A 186 9.09 0.28 -16.93
C LEU A 186 10.23 0.42 -17.95
N LYS A 187 11.06 1.43 -17.80
CA LYS A 187 12.31 1.58 -18.55
C LYS A 187 13.43 0.71 -17.98
N SER A 188 13.46 0.56 -16.66
CA SER A 188 14.48 -0.22 -15.95
C SER A 188 13.90 -0.85 -14.69
N THR A 189 14.57 -1.87 -14.15
CA THR A 189 14.30 -2.37 -12.80
C THR A 189 15.24 -1.76 -11.76
N TYR A 190 15.83 -0.60 -12.08
CA TYR A 190 16.75 0.12 -11.20
C TYR A 190 16.03 0.56 -9.91
N THR A 191 16.64 0.29 -8.76
CA THR A 191 16.04 0.51 -7.44
C THR A 191 16.59 1.72 -6.69
N GLY A 192 17.53 2.46 -7.28
CA GLY A 192 18.12 3.66 -6.66
C GLY A 192 19.31 3.36 -5.76
N ASP A 193 20.27 2.60 -6.28
CA ASP A 193 21.50 2.19 -5.58
C ASP A 193 21.27 1.41 -4.29
N LYS A 194 20.15 0.66 -4.24
CA LYS A 194 19.78 -0.18 -3.11
C LYS A 194 19.29 -1.52 -3.60
N ASP A 195 19.88 -2.61 -3.14
CA ASP A 195 19.36 -3.93 -3.47
C ASP A 195 17.96 -4.17 -2.89
N CYS A 196 17.15 -4.91 -3.61
CA CYS A 196 15.81 -5.34 -3.21
C CYS A 196 15.79 -6.88 -3.15
N ARG A 197 15.55 -7.42 -1.94
CA ARG A 197 15.43 -8.86 -1.74
C ARG A 197 13.98 -9.28 -1.89
N VAL A 198 13.70 -10.10 -2.90
CA VAL A 198 12.38 -10.70 -3.13
C VAL A 198 12.48 -12.19 -2.81
N SER A 199 11.72 -12.65 -1.83
CA SER A 199 11.71 -14.08 -1.43
C SER A 199 10.80 -14.93 -2.31
N GLY A 200 9.70 -14.35 -2.82
CA GLY A 200 8.84 -14.96 -3.83
C GLY A 200 9.33 -14.72 -5.26
N ASN A 201 8.38 -14.55 -6.17
CA ASN A 201 8.61 -14.35 -7.59
C ASN A 201 8.61 -12.86 -7.95
N VAL A 202 9.34 -12.52 -9.01
CA VAL A 202 9.20 -11.22 -9.68
C VAL A 202 8.31 -11.43 -10.89
N ILE A 203 7.14 -10.79 -10.89
CA ILE A 203 6.08 -11.01 -11.87
C ILE A 203 5.88 -9.73 -12.68
N ILE A 204 6.12 -9.85 -14.00
CA ILE A 204 5.91 -8.77 -14.95
C ILE A 204 4.53 -8.93 -15.59
N ASN A 205 3.64 -7.95 -15.36
CA ASN A 205 2.34 -7.90 -16.03
C ASN A 205 2.50 -7.37 -17.46
N THR A 206 1.95 -8.08 -18.46
CA THR A 206 2.05 -7.77 -19.89
C THR A 206 0.73 -7.39 -20.55
N GLN A 207 -0.34 -7.18 -19.79
CA GLN A 207 -1.71 -7.07 -20.32
C GLN A 207 -2.09 -5.69 -20.92
N GLN A 208 -1.19 -4.71 -20.93
CA GLN A 208 -1.49 -3.35 -21.38
C GLN A 208 -1.15 -3.11 -22.86
N GLN A 209 -2.08 -2.48 -23.60
CA GLN A 209 -1.92 -2.20 -25.03
C GLN A 209 -1.24 -0.86 -25.30
N ILE A 210 -0.12 -0.94 -26.02
CA ILE A 210 0.65 0.16 -26.63
C ILE A 210 1.26 1.13 -25.60
N ILE A 211 2.53 0.90 -25.30
CA ILE A 211 3.30 1.73 -24.36
C ILE A 211 4.58 2.19 -25.07
N PRO A 212 4.95 3.48 -24.98
CA PRO A 212 6.16 4.01 -25.61
C PRO A 212 7.46 3.49 -24.99
N ARG A 213 7.40 2.76 -23.87
CA ARG A 213 8.53 2.31 -23.06
C ARG A 213 8.33 0.85 -22.69
N ARG A 214 9.42 0.09 -22.71
CA ARG A 214 9.44 -1.31 -22.34
C ARG A 214 10.79 -1.62 -21.71
N LEU A 215 10.79 -2.53 -20.75
CA LEU A 215 12.02 -3.09 -20.20
C LEU A 215 12.92 -3.65 -21.31
N PRO A 216 14.25 -3.59 -21.15
CA PRO A 216 15.19 -4.21 -22.07
C PRO A 216 14.81 -5.67 -22.37
N GLU A 217 14.94 -6.06 -23.64
CA GLU A 217 14.57 -7.41 -24.09
C GLU A 217 15.40 -8.48 -23.37
N ALA A 218 16.68 -8.19 -23.09
CA ALA A 218 17.55 -9.04 -22.29
C ALA A 218 16.94 -9.36 -20.91
N LEU A 219 16.40 -8.36 -20.20
CA LEU A 219 15.70 -8.58 -18.92
C LEU A 219 14.41 -9.39 -19.10
N MET A 220 13.64 -9.08 -20.15
CA MET A 220 12.38 -9.78 -20.45
C MET A 220 12.59 -11.25 -20.84
N ASN A 221 13.75 -11.61 -21.41
CA ASN A 221 14.08 -12.99 -21.75
C ASN A 221 14.60 -13.79 -20.53
N HIS A 222 15.08 -13.09 -19.49
CA HIS A 222 15.64 -13.71 -18.28
C HIS A 222 14.81 -13.39 -17.01
N GLN A 223 13.48 -13.32 -17.15
CA GLN A 223 12.58 -12.94 -16.04
C GLN A 223 12.72 -13.84 -14.81
N VAL A 224 13.06 -15.12 -15.00
CA VAL A 224 13.28 -16.10 -13.93
C VAL A 224 14.43 -15.72 -13.00
N HIS A 225 15.37 -14.89 -13.45
CA HIS A 225 16.54 -14.44 -12.68
C HIS A 225 16.36 -13.05 -12.05
N LEU A 226 15.23 -12.38 -12.28
CA LEU A 226 15.03 -11.00 -11.83
C LEU A 226 15.16 -10.80 -10.33
N LYS A 227 14.79 -11.79 -9.51
CA LYS A 227 14.98 -11.70 -8.05
C LYS A 227 16.46 -11.58 -7.66
N TYR A 228 17.37 -12.24 -8.40
CA TYR A 228 18.80 -12.17 -8.18
C TYR A 228 19.36 -10.85 -8.71
N ILE A 229 18.90 -10.43 -9.90
CA ILE A 229 19.25 -9.13 -10.47
C ILE A 229 18.85 -8.00 -9.51
N LEU A 230 17.64 -8.00 -8.96
CA LEU A 230 17.20 -7.00 -7.98
C LEU A 230 18.05 -7.01 -6.69
N LYS A 231 18.52 -8.19 -6.28
CA LYS A 231 19.32 -8.41 -5.07
C LYS A 231 20.79 -8.03 -5.22
N TYR A 232 21.34 -8.07 -6.44
CA TYR A 232 22.77 -7.90 -6.69
C TYR A 232 23.09 -6.82 -7.74
N GLN A 233 22.09 -6.05 -8.19
CA GLN A 233 22.28 -5.05 -9.25
C GLN A 233 23.35 -4.02 -8.92
N GLN A 234 23.55 -3.71 -7.63
CA GLN A 234 24.59 -2.79 -7.19
C GLN A 234 25.97 -3.42 -7.31
N TYR A 235 26.12 -4.68 -6.86
CA TYR A 235 27.41 -5.38 -6.87
C TYR A 235 27.93 -5.60 -8.30
N PHE A 236 27.04 -5.98 -9.23
CA PHE A 236 27.39 -6.16 -10.63
C PHE A 236 27.32 -4.87 -11.44
N GLU A 237 26.94 -3.72 -10.86
CA GLU A 237 26.78 -2.46 -11.61
C GLU A 237 25.91 -2.66 -12.88
N ILE A 238 24.72 -3.26 -12.70
CA ILE A 238 23.83 -3.65 -13.81
C ILE A 238 23.29 -2.45 -14.59
N TRP A 239 23.28 -1.26 -13.98
CA TRP A 239 22.77 -0.03 -14.58
C TRP A 239 23.90 0.98 -14.75
N ASN A 240 24.02 1.54 -15.96
CA ASN A 240 24.92 2.65 -16.26
C ASN A 240 24.45 3.94 -15.55
N GLU A 241 25.30 4.98 -15.53
CA GLU A 241 24.95 6.29 -14.96
C GLU A 241 23.70 6.93 -15.62
N ASP A 242 23.43 6.63 -16.89
CA ASP A 242 22.25 7.10 -17.63
C ASP A 242 21.00 6.20 -17.46
N LEU A 243 21.08 5.22 -16.57
CA LEU A 243 20.06 4.21 -16.26
C LEU A 243 19.72 3.25 -17.41
N THR A 244 20.58 3.17 -18.43
CA THR A 244 20.53 2.09 -19.42
C THR A 244 21.12 0.79 -18.85
N LEU A 245 20.70 -0.35 -19.41
CA LEU A 245 21.23 -1.66 -19.01
C LEU A 245 22.69 -1.80 -19.43
N ASN A 246 23.56 -2.16 -18.50
CA ASN A 246 24.90 -2.60 -18.81
C ASN A 246 24.86 -4.06 -19.25
N GLU A 247 24.80 -4.30 -20.56
CA GLU A 247 24.64 -5.65 -21.15
C GLU A 247 25.80 -6.60 -20.82
N GLU A 248 27.03 -6.10 -20.67
CA GLU A 248 28.19 -6.91 -20.31
C GLU A 248 28.04 -7.44 -18.88
N ASN A 249 27.80 -6.54 -17.92
CA ASN A 249 27.63 -6.92 -16.53
C ASN A 249 26.35 -7.72 -16.30
N PHE A 250 25.30 -7.44 -17.07
CA PHE A 250 24.08 -8.22 -17.09
C PHE A 250 24.30 -9.66 -17.55
N ALA A 251 25.11 -9.88 -18.57
CA ALA A 251 25.45 -11.23 -19.03
C ALA A 251 26.18 -12.03 -17.95
N ILE A 252 27.08 -11.38 -17.18
CA ILE A 252 27.82 -12.03 -16.09
C ILE A 252 26.87 -12.56 -15.00
N ILE A 253 25.94 -11.72 -14.51
CA ILE A 253 25.01 -12.17 -13.47
C ILE A 253 24.05 -13.26 -13.96
N VAL A 254 23.67 -13.23 -15.24
CA VAL A 254 22.85 -14.29 -15.85
C VAL A 254 23.63 -15.60 -15.88
N GLU A 255 24.89 -15.59 -16.32
CA GLU A 255 25.77 -16.77 -16.32
C GLU A 255 25.92 -17.34 -14.89
N GLU A 256 26.16 -16.50 -13.89
CA GLU A 256 26.24 -16.95 -12.49
C GLU A 256 24.94 -17.58 -11.99
N CYS A 257 23.78 -17.06 -12.43
CA CYS A 257 22.48 -17.65 -12.10
C CYS A 257 22.26 -19.01 -12.78
N GLU A 258 22.65 -19.14 -14.06
CA GLU A 258 22.51 -20.37 -14.84
C GLU A 258 23.43 -21.49 -14.35
N ASP A 259 24.63 -21.12 -13.88
CA ASP A 259 25.60 -22.02 -13.27
C ASP A 259 25.23 -22.42 -11.83
N GLY A 260 24.18 -21.82 -11.25
CA GLY A 260 23.69 -22.12 -9.90
C GLY A 260 24.58 -21.57 -8.78
N LEU A 261 25.30 -20.48 -9.03
CA LEU A 261 26.20 -19.83 -8.07
C LEU A 261 25.47 -18.84 -7.14
N MET A 262 24.16 -18.63 -7.33
CA MET A 262 23.34 -17.57 -6.70
C MET A 262 22.14 -18.05 -5.88
#